data_AF-A0A257XNB2-F1
#
_entry.id   AF-A0A257XNB2-F1
#
_cell.length_a   1.000
_cell.length_b   1.000
_cell.length_c   1.000
_cell.angle_alpha   90.00
_cell.angle_beta   90.00
_cell.angle_gamma   90.00
#
_symmetry.space_group_name_H-M   'P 1'
#
loop_
_entity.id
_entity.type
_entity.pdbx_description
1 polymer ?
#
loop_
_entity_poly.entity_id
_entity_poly.type
_entity_poly.pdbx_seq_one_letter_code
_entity_poly.pdbx_strand_id
1 'polypeptide(L)'
;MDVGIVTGVAPQSRIGLYDGSGTFAAYQLAIWDQVNNPTIITSSETDNSRFSPGSPAQAALNELYIDAVLRNISVFNAAGDGGSGNQIANGLVNIPQDTGNAYVVQVGGTSLSTVRTAPLDPTLSDLVSGVTAGDVEVIWRLVSGGLTTLASGAPATSFVEAAWNQYVLSGTTLNSSFGVNAATTGGVDPLTATPWYQLAYGLSPVSANGLSGRGVPDVAAVGGGDLSFDVPTADMTGSGPGGGTSASAPFWAALTAQFNAIFQDQALPQLGFYNDLLYTAAAIAPAAFNDVTFGTINTSYYSGGAYSVQGESETFTPTGFAYEAGEGYDLVSGLGTPNATLLARALSAVAHSQMWFPDVPQVLTSDGGTGWISSVDQNLLFQPSLTSELDWSVSLGTGVLDVSGSPSGSYAWTSRLAQQSLQADFSAEIVTLFDSQSQGGVLQAELGAGQGVGVFIGGAATDQPQADLTAHHGFIDFFSDDGASSVHVARPVAVAETAGGQDDQTAVVRLRQNGTNDLSVQF
;
A
#
# COMPACT_ATOMS: atom_id res chain seq x y z
N MET A 1 -10.29 23.00 -4.51
CA MET A 1 -10.00 21.60 -4.88
C MET A 1 -10.50 20.64 -3.81
N ASP A 2 -9.93 20.68 -2.61
CA ASP A 2 -10.18 19.75 -1.48
C ASP A 2 -11.67 19.60 -1.18
N VAL A 3 -12.40 20.71 -1.01
CA VAL A 3 -13.86 20.71 -0.79
C VAL A 3 -14.59 19.96 -1.91
N GLY A 4 -14.19 20.12 -3.17
CA GLY A 4 -14.81 19.42 -4.30
C GLY A 4 -14.59 17.92 -4.25
N ILE A 5 -13.38 17.49 -3.89
CA ILE A 5 -13.04 16.06 -3.77
C ILE A 5 -13.78 15.44 -2.60
N VAL A 6 -13.75 16.07 -1.42
CA VAL A 6 -14.46 15.58 -0.24
C VAL A 6 -15.97 15.51 -0.47
N THR A 7 -16.57 16.54 -1.08
CA THR A 7 -18.00 16.51 -1.42
C THR A 7 -18.34 15.49 -2.50
N GLY A 8 -17.44 15.20 -3.44
CA GLY A 8 -17.64 14.17 -4.46
C GLY A 8 -17.64 12.76 -3.90
N VAL A 9 -16.73 12.46 -2.97
CA VAL A 9 -16.56 11.12 -2.38
C VAL A 9 -17.46 10.89 -1.17
N ALA A 10 -17.66 11.90 -0.32
CA ALA A 10 -18.45 11.83 0.91
C ALA A 10 -19.46 12.99 1.01
N PRO A 11 -20.46 13.06 0.11
CA PRO A 11 -21.38 14.20 -0.02
C PRO A 11 -22.29 14.44 1.19
N GLN A 12 -22.46 13.42 2.05
CA GLN A 12 -23.30 13.49 3.24
C GLN A 12 -22.52 13.84 4.51
N SER A 13 -21.20 13.88 4.44
CA SER A 13 -20.36 14.26 5.57
C SER A 13 -20.48 15.75 5.87
N ARG A 14 -20.43 16.11 7.15
CA ARG A 14 -20.28 17.50 7.57
C ARG A 14 -18.84 17.95 7.31
N ILE A 15 -18.68 18.98 6.48
CA ILE A 15 -17.37 19.51 6.10
C ILE A 15 -17.10 20.80 6.87
N GLY A 16 -15.96 20.86 7.55
CA GLY A 16 -15.44 22.05 8.22
C GLY A 16 -14.20 22.59 7.49
N LEU A 17 -14.06 23.91 7.45
CA LEU A 17 -12.86 24.57 6.96
C LEU A 17 -12.21 25.29 8.14
N TYR A 18 -10.98 24.88 8.47
CA TYR A 18 -10.19 25.46 9.55
C TYR A 18 -9.08 26.28 8.96
N ASP A 19 -9.16 27.60 9.14
CA ASP A 19 -8.16 28.56 8.67
C ASP A 19 -7.46 29.20 9.88
N GLY A 20 -6.15 29.38 9.78
CA GLY A 20 -5.29 29.90 10.84
C GLY A 20 -4.10 30.63 10.25
N SER A 21 -3.31 31.32 11.09
CA SER A 21 -2.13 32.07 10.66
C SER A 21 -0.93 31.18 10.25
N GLY A 22 -1.20 29.97 9.75
CA GLY A 22 -0.25 28.90 9.45
C GLY A 22 -0.87 27.52 9.70
N THR A 23 -0.26 26.49 9.12
CA THR A 23 -0.70 25.08 9.21
C THR A 23 -0.84 24.61 10.66
N PHE A 24 0.14 24.91 11.52
CA PHE A 24 0.08 24.57 12.95
C PHE A 24 -1.17 25.12 13.64
N ALA A 25 -1.51 26.38 13.41
CA ALA A 25 -2.67 27.02 14.04
C ALA A 25 -3.99 26.43 13.51
N ALA A 26 -4.07 26.14 12.22
CA ALA A 26 -5.23 25.49 11.62
C ALA A 26 -5.46 24.09 12.19
N TYR A 27 -4.40 23.28 12.32
CA TYR A 27 -4.45 21.97 12.98
C TYR A 27 -4.88 22.07 14.44
N GLN A 28 -4.29 23.01 15.19
CA GLN A 28 -4.67 23.21 16.59
C GLN A 28 -6.16 23.57 16.74
N LEU A 29 -6.68 24.45 15.87
CA LEU A 29 -8.11 24.79 15.85
C LEU A 29 -8.97 23.57 15.53
N ALA A 30 -8.61 22.78 14.52
CA ALA A 30 -9.37 21.61 14.10
C ALA A 30 -9.38 20.50 15.18
N ILE A 31 -8.22 20.15 15.72
CA ILE A 31 -8.07 19.08 16.72
C ILE A 31 -8.85 19.41 17.99
N TRP A 32 -8.83 20.68 18.41
CA TRP A 32 -9.48 21.14 19.64
C TRP A 32 -10.88 21.72 19.44
N ASP A 33 -11.45 21.64 18.23
CA ASP A 33 -12.85 21.97 18.02
C ASP A 33 -13.76 20.90 18.64
N GLN A 34 -14.12 21.10 19.90
CA GLN A 34 -15.02 20.23 20.65
C GLN A 34 -16.50 20.45 20.29
N VAL A 35 -16.82 21.51 19.53
CA VAL A 35 -18.21 21.82 19.14
C VAL A 35 -18.59 21.03 17.90
N ASN A 36 -17.73 21.05 16.88
CA ASN A 36 -17.97 20.30 15.64
C ASN A 36 -17.32 18.92 15.66
N ASN A 37 -16.29 18.73 16.50
CA ASN A 37 -15.63 17.47 16.82
C ASN A 37 -15.29 16.63 15.57
N PRO A 38 -14.44 17.15 14.66
CA PRO A 38 -14.06 16.43 13.46
C PRO A 38 -13.34 15.13 13.83
N THR A 39 -13.61 14.08 13.06
CA THR A 39 -13.01 12.74 13.25
C THR A 39 -11.91 12.47 12.23
N ILE A 40 -11.82 13.32 11.19
CA ILE A 40 -10.87 13.24 10.10
C ILE A 40 -10.43 14.67 9.76
N ILE A 41 -9.13 14.87 9.58
CA ILE A 41 -8.52 16.12 9.11
C ILE A 41 -7.65 15.80 7.89
N THR A 42 -7.67 16.68 6.90
CA THR A 42 -6.78 16.59 5.74
C THR A 42 -6.15 17.94 5.44
N SER A 43 -4.88 17.93 5.03
CA SER A 43 -4.17 19.09 4.51
C SER A 43 -3.49 18.76 3.19
N SER A 44 -3.71 19.63 2.23
CA SER A 44 -3.04 19.63 0.93
C SER A 44 -1.84 20.57 0.87
N GLU A 45 -1.54 21.22 2.01
CA GLU A 45 -0.43 22.16 2.19
C GLU A 45 0.69 21.48 2.97
N THR A 46 1.92 21.62 2.47
CA THR A 46 3.13 21.28 3.22
C THR A 46 3.61 22.50 4.02
N ASP A 47 3.97 22.31 5.29
CA ASP A 47 4.59 23.37 6.08
C ASP A 47 5.99 23.67 5.53
N ASN A 48 6.14 24.86 4.93
CA ASN A 48 7.43 25.35 4.44
C ASN A 48 8.39 25.74 5.58
N SER A 49 7.92 25.75 6.83
CA SER A 49 8.73 26.04 8.01
C SER A 49 9.75 24.92 8.24
N ARG A 50 11.02 25.24 7.95
CA ARG A 50 12.14 24.34 8.25
C ARG A 50 12.53 24.49 9.72
N PHE A 51 12.11 23.57 10.56
CA PHE A 51 12.55 23.48 11.95
C PHE A 51 13.94 22.87 12.02
N SER A 52 14.78 23.39 12.91
CA SER A 52 16.05 22.75 13.23
C SER A 52 15.78 21.39 13.89
N PRO A 53 16.53 20.32 13.55
CA PRO A 53 16.43 19.04 14.23
C PRO A 53 16.54 19.18 15.75
N GLY A 54 15.62 18.55 16.49
CA GLY A 54 15.56 18.59 17.95
C GLY A 54 15.10 19.93 18.53
N SER A 55 14.60 20.87 17.71
CA SER A 55 14.10 22.15 18.20
C SER A 55 12.75 22.00 18.91
N PRO A 56 12.41 22.89 19.86
CA PRO A 56 11.09 22.92 20.48
C PRO A 56 9.94 23.06 19.47
N ALA A 57 10.18 23.70 18.32
CA ALA A 57 9.17 23.84 17.29
C ALA A 57 8.87 22.52 16.57
N GLN A 58 9.91 21.72 16.27
CA GLN A 58 9.73 20.35 15.75
C GLN A 58 8.99 19.46 16.76
N ALA A 59 9.36 19.55 18.05
CA ALA A 59 8.67 18.82 19.11
C ALA A 59 7.20 19.21 19.21
N ALA A 60 6.87 20.51 19.18
CA ALA A 60 5.50 20.99 19.24
C ALA A 60 4.64 20.51 18.06
N LEU A 61 5.20 20.48 16.83
CA LEU A 61 4.48 19.92 15.68
C LEU A 61 4.20 18.42 15.86
N ASN A 62 5.17 17.66 16.36
CA ASN A 62 4.96 16.24 16.64
C ASN A 62 3.91 16.02 17.73
N GLU A 63 3.97 16.79 18.83
CA GLU A 63 2.97 16.75 19.91
C GLU A 63 1.57 17.11 19.41
N LEU A 64 1.45 18.03 18.45
CA LEU A 64 0.16 18.37 17.84
C LEU A 64 -0.48 17.17 17.11
N TYR A 65 0.31 16.37 16.38
CA TYR A 65 -0.22 15.15 15.77
C TYR A 65 -0.49 14.05 16.80
N ILE A 66 0.26 13.98 17.90
CA ILE A 66 -0.05 13.10 19.04
C ILE A 66 -1.39 13.50 19.67
N ASP A 67 -1.67 14.81 19.80
CA ASP A 67 -2.98 15.29 20.28
C ASP A 67 -4.12 14.79 19.36
N ALA A 68 -3.91 14.77 18.03
CA ALA A 68 -4.88 14.21 17.09
C ALA A 68 -5.12 12.70 17.35
N VAL A 69 -4.05 11.92 17.56
CA VAL A 69 -4.14 10.50 17.93
C VAL A 69 -4.94 10.33 19.23
N LEU A 70 -4.64 11.11 20.27
CA LEU A 70 -5.33 11.05 21.57
C LEU A 70 -6.79 11.51 21.48
N ARG A 71 -7.11 12.38 20.51
CA ARG A 71 -8.48 12.80 20.17
C ARG A 71 -9.18 11.81 19.24
N ASN A 72 -8.51 10.72 18.86
CA ASN A 72 -8.99 9.68 17.96
C ASN A 72 -9.33 10.23 16.56
N ILE A 73 -8.51 11.14 16.03
CA ILE A 73 -8.70 11.81 14.74
C ILE A 73 -7.74 11.24 13.71
N SER A 74 -8.26 10.84 12.55
CA SER A 74 -7.43 10.46 11.40
C SER A 74 -6.87 11.71 10.72
N VAL A 75 -5.57 11.75 10.44
CA VAL A 75 -4.93 12.90 9.77
C VAL A 75 -4.26 12.46 8.48
N PHE A 76 -4.51 13.19 7.39
CA PHE A 76 -3.96 12.94 6.06
C PHE A 76 -3.24 14.17 5.52
N ASN A 77 -1.98 14.00 5.12
CA ASN A 77 -1.22 15.05 4.44
C ASN A 77 -0.86 14.63 3.02
N ALA A 78 -0.90 15.58 2.11
CA ALA A 78 -0.26 15.46 0.82
C ALA A 78 1.26 15.26 1.01
N ALA A 79 1.83 14.22 0.41
CA ALA A 79 3.26 13.95 0.49
C ALA A 79 4.12 15.00 -0.24
N GLY A 80 3.51 15.76 -1.15
CA GLY A 80 4.15 16.83 -1.91
C GLY A 80 4.24 16.51 -3.40
N ASP A 81 4.53 17.56 -4.18
CA ASP A 81 4.47 17.52 -5.65
C ASP A 81 5.85 17.79 -6.31
N GLY A 82 6.93 17.63 -5.54
CA GLY A 82 8.27 18.02 -5.94
C GLY A 82 9.18 16.88 -6.40
N GLY A 83 8.64 15.67 -6.59
CA GLY A 83 9.44 14.48 -6.95
C GLY A 83 10.43 14.05 -5.85
N SER A 84 11.40 13.20 -6.20
CA SER A 84 12.48 12.80 -5.29
C SER A 84 13.34 13.96 -4.77
N GLY A 85 13.45 15.06 -5.52
CA GLY A 85 14.27 16.22 -5.17
C GLY A 85 13.54 17.28 -4.32
N ASN A 86 12.22 17.17 -4.18
CA ASN A 86 11.34 18.17 -3.55
C ASN A 86 11.65 19.62 -3.99
N GLN A 87 11.89 19.83 -5.29
CA GLN A 87 12.17 21.14 -5.89
C GLN A 87 13.44 21.86 -5.38
N ILE A 88 14.37 21.13 -4.72
CA ILE A 88 15.59 21.71 -4.18
C ILE A 88 16.78 21.34 -5.06
N ALA A 89 17.44 22.36 -5.61
CA ALA A 89 18.61 22.23 -6.48
C ALA A 89 19.93 21.94 -5.73
N ASN A 90 19.92 21.02 -4.75
CA ASN A 90 21.09 20.60 -3.97
C ASN A 90 21.73 19.29 -4.46
N GLY A 91 21.19 18.71 -5.53
CA GLY A 91 21.65 17.46 -6.13
C GLY A 91 21.36 16.21 -5.32
N LEU A 92 20.51 16.29 -4.30
CA LEU A 92 20.16 15.20 -3.39
C LEU A 92 18.67 14.89 -3.47
N VAL A 93 18.26 13.72 -2.97
CA VAL A 93 16.86 13.51 -2.61
C VAL A 93 16.48 14.33 -1.37
N ASN A 94 15.26 14.85 -1.36
CA ASN A 94 14.71 15.65 -0.27
C ASN A 94 13.23 15.31 -0.10
N ILE A 95 12.74 15.47 1.12
CA ILE A 95 11.31 15.42 1.44
C ILE A 95 10.91 16.68 2.23
N PRO A 96 9.66 17.15 2.17
CA PRO A 96 9.14 18.17 3.07
C PRO A 96 9.22 17.71 4.54
N GLN A 97 9.51 18.61 5.47
CA GLN A 97 9.77 18.21 6.86
C GLN A 97 8.52 17.69 7.59
N ASP A 98 7.33 18.16 7.25
CA ASP A 98 6.06 17.72 7.84
C ASP A 98 5.56 16.39 7.28
N THR A 99 6.09 15.96 6.13
CA THR A 99 5.80 14.64 5.54
C THR A 99 6.51 13.49 6.26
N GLY A 100 7.43 13.82 7.16
CA GLY A 100 8.12 12.86 8.01
C GLY A 100 7.36 12.43 9.27
N ASN A 101 6.17 12.95 9.56
CA ASN A 101 5.49 12.64 10.82
C ASN A 101 4.89 11.22 10.86
N ALA A 102 5.18 10.45 11.91
CA ALA A 102 4.76 9.05 12.07
C ALA A 102 3.28 8.82 12.43
N TYR A 103 2.54 9.88 12.79
CA TYR A 103 1.14 9.81 13.24
C TYR A 103 0.15 10.30 12.19
N VAL A 104 0.64 10.69 11.01
CA VAL A 104 -0.13 11.19 9.88
C VAL A 104 0.02 10.18 8.74
N VAL A 105 -1.07 9.92 8.03
CA VAL A 105 -1.04 9.16 6.78
C VAL A 105 -0.53 10.10 5.68
N GLN A 106 0.64 9.79 5.14
CA GLN A 106 1.25 10.56 4.05
C GLN A 106 0.77 10.00 2.72
N VAL A 107 0.19 10.87 1.89
CA VAL A 107 -0.51 10.45 0.68
C VAL A 107 0.24 10.92 -0.56
N GLY A 108 0.79 9.98 -1.30
CA GLY A 108 1.43 10.18 -2.60
C GLY A 108 0.45 10.26 -3.76
N GLY A 109 1.03 10.45 -4.95
CA GLY A 109 0.32 10.68 -6.20
C GLY A 109 0.64 9.63 -7.26
N THR A 110 -0.38 9.18 -7.99
CA THR A 110 -0.25 8.26 -9.12
C THR A 110 -0.83 8.83 -10.41
N SER A 111 -0.39 8.29 -11.55
CA SER A 111 -1.01 8.51 -12.86
C SER A 111 -1.81 7.28 -13.23
N LEU A 112 -3.13 7.40 -13.15
CA LEU A 112 -4.05 6.36 -13.58
C LEU A 112 -4.39 6.54 -15.06
N SER A 113 -4.24 5.48 -15.83
CA SER A 113 -4.72 5.40 -17.21
C SER A 113 -5.84 4.37 -17.30
N THR A 114 -6.90 4.73 -18.01
CA THR A 114 -8.02 3.85 -18.29
C THR A 114 -7.81 3.08 -19.59
N VAL A 115 -8.64 2.08 -19.86
CA VAL A 115 -8.69 1.39 -21.17
C VAL A 115 -8.85 2.40 -22.34
N ARG A 116 -9.50 3.54 -22.10
CA ARG A 116 -9.63 4.60 -23.11
C ARG A 116 -8.38 5.47 -23.27
N THR A 117 -7.72 5.82 -22.17
CA THR A 117 -6.62 6.81 -22.19
C THR A 117 -5.27 6.14 -22.45
N ALA A 118 -5.06 4.91 -21.98
CA ALA A 118 -3.78 4.21 -22.15
C ALA A 118 -3.31 4.10 -23.62
N PRO A 119 -4.17 3.82 -24.63
CA PRO A 119 -3.74 3.81 -26.03
C PRO A 119 -3.36 5.20 -26.60
N LEU A 120 -3.67 6.29 -25.89
CA LEU A 120 -3.35 7.66 -26.29
C LEU A 120 -2.00 8.13 -25.71
N ASP A 121 -1.50 7.47 -24.67
CA ASP A 121 -0.20 7.73 -24.09
C ASP A 121 0.88 6.87 -24.79
N PRO A 122 1.80 7.48 -25.56
CA PRO A 122 2.86 6.74 -26.24
C PRO A 122 3.82 6.05 -25.26
N THR A 123 3.94 6.50 -24.01
CA THR A 123 4.78 5.86 -22.98
C THR A 123 4.22 4.52 -22.52
N LEU A 124 2.93 4.26 -22.75
CA LEU A 124 2.24 3.02 -22.39
C LEU A 124 2.08 2.05 -23.57
N SER A 125 2.61 2.40 -24.75
CA SER A 125 2.42 1.63 -25.99
C SER A 125 2.86 0.16 -25.87
N ASP A 126 3.96 -0.12 -25.18
CA ASP A 126 4.42 -1.49 -24.93
C ASP A 126 3.42 -2.27 -24.06
N LEU A 127 2.89 -1.68 -22.99
CA LEU A 127 1.89 -2.31 -22.12
C LEU A 127 0.58 -2.59 -22.88
N VAL A 128 0.11 -1.61 -23.66
CA VAL A 128 -1.09 -1.76 -24.50
C VAL A 128 -0.89 -2.87 -25.53
N SER A 129 0.28 -2.93 -26.15
CA SER A 129 0.62 -3.98 -27.13
C SER A 129 0.73 -5.36 -26.47
N GLY A 130 1.31 -5.44 -25.27
CA GLY A 130 1.45 -6.66 -24.49
C GLY A 130 0.10 -7.26 -24.12
N VAL A 131 -0.82 -6.45 -23.57
CA VAL A 131 -2.19 -6.91 -23.29
C VAL A 131 -2.90 -7.37 -24.56
N THR A 132 -2.76 -6.61 -25.66
CA THR A 132 -3.37 -6.99 -26.95
C THR A 132 -2.80 -8.30 -27.50
N ALA A 133 -1.52 -8.57 -27.26
CA ALA A 133 -0.84 -9.80 -27.67
C ALA A 133 -1.11 -10.99 -26.71
N GLY A 134 -1.75 -10.76 -25.57
CA GLY A 134 -1.94 -11.78 -24.54
C GLY A 134 -0.65 -12.10 -23.76
N ASP A 135 0.25 -11.13 -23.62
CA ASP A 135 1.48 -11.25 -22.85
C ASP A 135 1.16 -11.44 -21.36
N VAL A 136 1.42 -12.65 -20.87
CA VAL A 136 1.08 -13.10 -19.51
C VAL A 136 1.85 -12.30 -18.45
N GLU A 137 3.09 -11.89 -18.74
CA GLU A 137 3.92 -11.13 -17.80
C GLU A 137 3.37 -9.71 -17.62
N VAL A 138 3.06 -9.05 -18.73
CA VAL A 138 2.44 -7.72 -18.73
C VAL A 138 1.10 -7.77 -18.01
N ILE A 139 0.26 -8.75 -18.34
CA ILE A 139 -1.06 -8.90 -17.72
C ILE A 139 -0.93 -9.17 -16.21
N TRP A 140 0.02 -10.01 -15.79
CA TRP A 140 0.25 -10.31 -14.38
C TRP A 140 0.56 -9.06 -13.56
N ARG A 141 1.47 -8.21 -14.09
CA ARG A 141 1.84 -6.94 -13.45
C ARG A 141 0.71 -5.91 -13.47
N LEU A 142 -0.09 -5.86 -14.53
CA LEU A 142 -1.24 -4.96 -14.57
C LEU A 142 -2.35 -5.41 -13.61
N VAL A 143 -2.54 -6.72 -13.45
CA VAL A 143 -3.48 -7.28 -12.49
C VAL A 143 -3.07 -6.90 -11.07
N SER A 144 -1.79 -7.00 -10.68
CA SER A 144 -1.34 -6.53 -9.34
C SER A 144 -1.63 -5.03 -9.11
N GLY A 145 -1.54 -4.22 -10.17
CA GLY A 145 -1.90 -2.80 -10.22
C GLY A 145 -3.39 -2.49 -10.42
N GLY A 146 -4.28 -3.48 -10.34
CA GLY A 146 -5.73 -3.26 -10.29
C GLY A 146 -6.48 -3.50 -11.60
N LEU A 147 -5.84 -4.06 -12.64
CA LEU A 147 -6.54 -4.47 -13.87
C LEU A 147 -7.53 -5.61 -13.56
N THR A 148 -8.81 -5.39 -13.85
CA THR A 148 -9.87 -6.40 -13.63
C THR A 148 -10.36 -7.08 -14.92
N THR A 149 -10.00 -6.58 -16.11
CA THR A 149 -10.47 -7.13 -17.40
C THR A 149 -9.45 -6.92 -18.53
N LEU A 150 -9.36 -7.91 -19.45
CA LEU A 150 -8.50 -7.86 -20.65
C LEU A 150 -9.21 -7.34 -21.89
N ALA A 151 -10.54 -7.49 -21.94
CA ALA A 151 -11.35 -6.94 -23.02
C ALA A 151 -11.27 -5.40 -23.03
N SER A 152 -11.75 -4.78 -24.11
CA SER A 152 -12.11 -3.36 -24.11
C SER A 152 -13.20 -3.14 -23.05
N GLY A 153 -12.79 -3.00 -21.80
CA GLY A 153 -13.65 -2.74 -20.67
C GLY A 153 -14.45 -1.48 -20.93
N ALA A 154 -15.33 -1.13 -19.99
CA ALA A 154 -15.94 0.19 -20.05
C ALA A 154 -14.80 1.23 -20.23
N PRO A 155 -14.98 2.28 -21.05
CA PRO A 155 -13.91 3.25 -21.31
C PRO A 155 -13.26 3.83 -20.03
N ALA A 156 -13.96 3.81 -18.91
CA ALA A 156 -13.50 4.29 -17.60
C ALA A 156 -12.81 3.22 -16.72
N THR A 157 -12.72 1.97 -17.16
CA THR A 157 -12.04 0.91 -16.41
C THR A 157 -10.55 1.19 -16.32
N SER A 158 -9.98 1.07 -15.12
CA SER A 158 -8.54 1.18 -14.88
C SER A 158 -7.77 0.19 -15.74
N PHE A 159 -6.69 0.67 -16.37
CA PHE A 159 -5.79 -0.16 -17.19
C PHE A 159 -4.44 -0.32 -16.51
N VAL A 160 -3.80 0.80 -16.17
CA VAL A 160 -2.52 0.83 -15.44
C VAL A 160 -2.50 2.04 -14.54
N GLU A 161 -1.89 1.88 -13.38
CA GLU A 161 -1.53 2.98 -12.51
C GLU A 161 0.00 3.01 -12.37
N ALA A 162 0.59 4.18 -12.59
CA ALA A 162 2.02 4.42 -12.57
C ALA A 162 2.37 5.55 -11.60
N ALA A 163 3.65 5.72 -11.30
CA ALA A 163 4.17 6.88 -10.57
C ALA A 163 3.70 8.19 -11.24
N TRP A 164 3.16 9.13 -10.46
CA TRP A 164 2.84 10.45 -11.00
C TRP A 164 4.12 11.23 -11.26
N ASN A 165 4.47 11.42 -12.53
CA ASN A 165 5.58 12.24 -13.00
C ASN A 165 5.24 12.81 -14.39
N GLN A 166 5.19 14.14 -14.51
CA GLN A 166 4.80 14.82 -15.75
C GLN A 166 5.99 15.44 -16.51
N TYR A 167 7.21 15.17 -16.06
CA TYR A 167 8.41 15.67 -16.70
C TYR A 167 8.71 14.88 -17.98
N VAL A 168 8.87 15.61 -19.09
CA VAL A 168 9.21 15.06 -20.41
C VAL A 168 10.52 15.67 -20.87
N LEU A 169 11.54 14.82 -21.03
CA LEU A 169 12.85 15.21 -21.52
C LEU A 169 12.98 14.91 -23.02
N SER A 170 13.09 15.96 -23.83
CA SER A 170 13.34 15.87 -25.28
C SER A 170 14.79 16.23 -25.59
N GLY A 171 15.65 15.23 -25.76
CA GLY A 171 17.09 15.43 -25.89
C GLY A 171 17.68 15.97 -24.58
N THR A 172 18.05 17.26 -24.56
CA THR A 172 18.53 17.95 -23.35
C THR A 172 17.59 19.07 -22.89
N THR A 173 16.34 19.09 -23.39
CA THR A 173 15.34 20.10 -23.04
C THR A 173 14.17 19.46 -22.30
N LEU A 174 13.92 19.90 -21.07
CA LEU A 174 12.81 19.50 -20.22
C LEU A 174 11.58 20.37 -20.52
N ASN A 175 10.38 19.79 -20.52
CA ASN A 175 9.13 20.52 -20.74
C ASN A 175 8.83 21.58 -19.66
N SER A 176 9.25 21.35 -18.41
CA SER A 176 9.03 22.26 -17.27
C SER A 176 10.16 22.13 -16.24
N SER A 177 10.44 23.20 -15.48
CA SER A 177 11.48 23.20 -14.43
C SER A 177 11.19 22.16 -13.34
N PHE A 178 12.23 21.51 -12.78
CA PHE A 178 12.10 20.69 -11.57
C PHE A 178 11.67 21.49 -10.32
N GLY A 179 11.63 22.83 -10.42
CA GLY A 179 11.13 23.73 -9.38
C GLY A 179 9.60 23.89 -9.35
N VAL A 180 8.83 23.01 -10.00
CA VAL A 180 7.36 23.10 -10.05
C VAL A 180 6.68 21.83 -9.51
N ASN A 181 5.37 21.94 -9.25
CA ASN A 181 4.54 20.83 -8.77
C ASN A 181 4.14 19.92 -9.94
N ALA A 182 4.91 18.86 -10.20
CA ALA A 182 4.70 17.99 -11.37
C ALA A 182 5.07 16.51 -11.16
N ALA A 183 5.44 16.09 -9.96
CA ALA A 183 5.70 14.69 -9.65
C ALA A 183 5.43 14.38 -8.18
N THR A 184 4.96 13.18 -7.86
CA THR A 184 4.76 12.80 -6.45
C THR A 184 6.07 12.85 -5.69
N THR A 185 6.05 13.45 -4.51
CA THR A 185 7.18 13.40 -3.58
C THR A 185 7.18 12.04 -2.87
N GLY A 186 8.37 11.48 -2.70
CA GLY A 186 8.60 10.27 -1.93
C GLY A 186 10.07 10.15 -1.53
N GLY A 187 10.33 9.36 -0.49
CA GLY A 187 11.68 9.19 0.06
C GLY A 187 11.69 8.82 1.55
N VAL A 188 12.78 9.13 2.23
CA VAL A 188 12.98 8.76 3.64
C VAL A 188 13.26 10.02 4.46
N ASP A 189 12.55 10.16 5.60
CA ASP A 189 12.85 11.18 6.61
C ASP A 189 13.90 10.68 7.60
N PRO A 190 15.15 11.14 7.55
CA PRO A 190 16.16 10.71 8.51
C PRO A 190 15.99 11.36 9.90
N LEU A 191 15.09 12.34 10.05
CA LEU A 191 14.83 12.99 11.35
C LEU A 191 13.82 12.19 12.19
N THR A 192 13.06 11.31 11.56
CA THR A 192 12.07 10.47 12.21
C THR A 192 12.51 9.01 12.10
N ALA A 193 12.68 8.34 13.23
CA ALA A 193 12.97 6.91 13.23
C ALA A 193 11.87 6.14 12.49
N THR A 194 12.24 5.04 11.82
CA THR A 194 11.28 4.15 11.16
C THR A 194 10.21 3.73 12.17
N PRO A 195 8.92 4.09 11.97
CA PRO A 195 7.87 3.77 12.91
C PRO A 195 7.71 2.26 13.08
N TRP A 196 7.26 1.83 14.25
CA TRP A 196 7.12 0.41 14.57
C TRP A 196 6.24 -0.34 13.57
N TYR A 197 5.21 0.30 12.99
CA TYR A 197 4.34 -0.34 11.99
C TYR A 197 5.04 -0.56 10.64
N GLN A 198 6.01 0.30 10.26
CA GLN A 198 6.86 0.06 9.09
C GLN A 198 7.86 -1.05 9.37
N LEU A 199 8.45 -1.07 10.58
CA LEU A 199 9.36 -2.14 11.00
C LEU A 199 8.65 -3.51 11.06
N ALA A 200 7.45 -3.57 11.65
CA ALA A 200 6.63 -4.78 11.74
C ALA A 200 6.12 -5.26 10.37
N TYR A 201 6.06 -4.38 9.37
CA TYR A 201 5.80 -4.76 7.98
C TYR A 201 7.05 -5.33 7.27
N GLY A 202 8.22 -5.26 7.92
CA GLY A 202 9.50 -5.70 7.35
C GLY A 202 10.31 -4.60 6.68
N LEU A 203 9.95 -3.32 6.83
CA LEU A 203 10.63 -2.22 6.16
C LEU A 203 11.81 -1.72 6.98
N SER A 204 12.93 -1.47 6.29
CA SER A 204 14.05 -0.69 6.80
C SER A 204 14.43 0.37 5.77
N PRO A 205 13.62 1.45 5.61
CA PRO A 205 13.79 2.40 4.52
C PRO A 205 15.16 3.10 4.57
N VAL A 206 15.82 3.18 3.41
CA VAL A 206 17.07 3.92 3.22
C VAL A 206 16.89 4.87 2.03
N SER A 207 17.21 6.15 2.22
CA SER A 207 17.16 7.14 1.15
C SER A 207 18.19 6.83 0.07
N ALA A 208 18.00 7.38 -1.14
CA ALA A 208 18.98 7.29 -2.23
C ALA A 208 20.36 7.87 -1.86
N ASN A 209 20.45 8.68 -0.78
CA ASN A 209 21.69 9.22 -0.24
C ASN A 209 22.28 8.39 0.93
N GLY A 210 21.68 7.26 1.29
CA GLY A 210 22.20 6.33 2.32
C GLY A 210 21.77 6.63 3.77
N LEU A 211 20.71 7.40 3.99
CA LEU A 211 20.19 7.70 5.33
C LEU A 211 18.91 6.91 5.64
N SER A 212 18.83 6.30 6.82
CA SER A 212 17.66 5.54 7.29
C SER A 212 16.67 6.40 8.08
N GLY A 213 15.40 6.01 8.07
CA GLY A 213 14.33 6.69 8.79
C GLY A 213 12.93 6.27 8.34
N ARG A 214 11.92 7.10 8.59
CA ARG A 214 10.53 6.86 8.15
C ARG A 214 10.45 6.93 6.62
N GLY A 215 9.88 5.90 5.99
CA GLY A 215 9.56 5.92 4.55
C GLY A 215 8.30 6.74 4.26
N VAL A 216 8.26 7.41 3.11
CA VAL A 216 7.15 8.25 2.61
C VAL A 216 6.98 7.99 1.11
N PRO A 217 5.74 7.94 0.57
CA PRO A 217 4.46 8.05 1.27
C PRO A 217 4.03 6.74 1.94
N ASP A 218 2.95 6.75 2.73
CA ASP A 218 2.33 5.52 3.26
C ASP A 218 1.42 4.86 2.23
N VAL A 219 0.67 5.67 1.48
CA VAL A 219 -0.31 5.23 0.48
C VAL A 219 -0.34 6.25 -0.66
N ALA A 220 -0.99 5.93 -1.77
CA ALA A 220 -1.17 6.87 -2.88
C ALA A 220 -2.61 6.91 -3.39
N ALA A 221 -2.91 7.93 -4.20
CA ALA A 221 -4.10 8.00 -5.04
C ALA A 221 -3.78 8.89 -6.24
N VAL A 222 -4.69 8.96 -7.23
CA VAL A 222 -4.51 9.73 -8.46
C VAL A 222 -4.03 11.16 -8.13
N GLY A 223 -2.84 11.51 -8.61
CA GLY A 223 -2.23 12.83 -8.46
C GLY A 223 -2.23 13.62 -9.77
N GLY A 224 -2.35 12.98 -10.92
CA GLY A 224 -2.34 13.68 -12.20
C GLY A 224 -1.73 12.83 -13.31
N GLY A 225 -1.46 13.44 -14.47
CA GLY A 225 -0.91 12.76 -15.63
C GLY A 225 -2.01 12.52 -16.64
N ASP A 226 -2.36 11.26 -16.89
CA ASP A 226 -3.38 10.87 -17.86
C ASP A 226 -4.82 11.19 -17.41
N LEU A 227 -5.02 11.33 -16.09
CA LEU A 227 -6.28 11.71 -15.48
C LEU A 227 -6.07 12.83 -14.46
N SER A 228 -7.13 13.58 -14.22
CA SER A 228 -7.23 14.62 -13.21
C SER A 228 -8.62 14.59 -12.58
N PHE A 229 -8.76 15.10 -11.37
CA PHE A 229 -10.08 15.35 -10.80
C PHE A 229 -10.72 16.56 -11.48
N ASP A 230 -12.02 16.49 -11.80
CA ASP A 230 -12.78 17.69 -12.14
C ASP A 230 -13.26 18.34 -10.84
N VAL A 231 -12.72 19.52 -10.53
CA VAL A 231 -12.90 20.18 -9.22
C VAL A 231 -13.43 21.60 -9.39
N PRO A 232 -14.14 22.15 -8.39
CA PRO A 232 -14.64 23.52 -8.46
C PRO A 232 -13.52 24.54 -8.64
N THR A 233 -13.80 25.58 -9.43
CA THR A 233 -12.96 26.78 -9.53
C THR A 233 -12.90 27.52 -8.19
N ALA A 234 -11.91 28.40 -8.02
CA ALA A 234 -11.70 29.12 -6.75
C ALA A 234 -12.90 29.95 -6.29
N ASP A 235 -13.72 30.45 -7.22
CA ASP A 235 -14.96 31.19 -6.96
C ASP A 235 -16.21 30.29 -6.83
N MET A 236 -16.04 28.96 -6.97
CA MET A 236 -17.09 27.94 -6.93
C MET A 236 -18.19 28.10 -8.01
N THR A 237 -17.90 28.79 -9.12
CA THR A 237 -18.89 29.02 -10.19
C THR A 237 -18.78 28.09 -11.39
N GLY A 238 -17.68 27.34 -11.50
CA GLY A 238 -17.44 26.33 -12.54
C GLY A 238 -16.57 25.19 -12.03
N SER A 239 -16.13 24.33 -12.95
CA SER A 239 -15.18 23.25 -12.67
C SER A 239 -14.03 23.24 -13.68
N GLY A 240 -12.93 22.61 -13.29
CA GLY A 240 -11.76 22.40 -14.12
C GLY A 240 -10.83 21.33 -13.53
N PRO A 241 -9.76 20.96 -14.24
CA PRO A 241 -8.85 19.92 -13.78
C PRO A 241 -8.08 20.35 -12.52
N GLY A 242 -8.05 19.45 -11.54
CA GLY A 242 -7.23 19.51 -10.33
C GLY A 242 -6.44 18.22 -10.15
N GLY A 243 -5.29 18.32 -9.48
CA GLY A 243 -4.35 17.23 -9.28
C GLY A 243 -3.39 17.57 -8.14
N GLY A 244 -2.19 17.02 -8.20
CA GLY A 244 -1.26 17.01 -7.07
C GLY A 244 -1.58 15.90 -6.08
N THR A 245 -0.62 15.61 -5.21
CA THR A 245 -0.89 14.91 -3.95
C THR A 245 -1.90 15.68 -3.07
N SER A 246 -2.03 16.98 -3.31
CA SER A 246 -3.11 17.85 -2.84
C SER A 246 -4.52 17.37 -3.26
N ALA A 247 -4.67 16.60 -4.33
CA ALA A 247 -5.94 15.94 -4.66
C ALA A 247 -6.06 14.56 -4.00
N SER A 248 -4.94 13.84 -3.89
CA SER A 248 -4.86 12.50 -3.31
C SER A 248 -5.20 12.49 -1.81
N ALA A 249 -4.69 13.44 -1.03
CA ALA A 249 -4.92 13.52 0.42
C ALA A 249 -6.40 13.69 0.82
N PRO A 250 -7.17 14.66 0.27
CA PRO A 250 -8.59 14.78 0.57
C PRO A 250 -9.43 13.62 0.03
N PHE A 251 -8.96 12.94 -1.04
CA PHE A 251 -9.60 11.70 -1.50
C PHE A 251 -9.51 10.60 -0.43
N TRP A 252 -8.33 10.37 0.13
CA TRP A 252 -8.13 9.41 1.23
C TRP A 252 -8.92 9.78 2.48
N ALA A 253 -8.93 11.06 2.87
CA ALA A 253 -9.73 11.52 3.99
C ALA A 253 -11.24 11.27 3.81
N ALA A 254 -11.76 11.53 2.61
CA ALA A 254 -13.16 11.27 2.31
C ALA A 254 -13.48 9.76 2.22
N LEU A 255 -12.54 8.95 1.74
CA LEU A 255 -12.64 7.48 1.77
C LEU A 255 -12.69 6.95 3.21
N THR A 256 -11.88 7.50 4.11
CA THR A 256 -11.91 7.15 5.54
C THR A 256 -13.23 7.50 6.21
N ALA A 257 -13.92 8.55 5.75
CA ALA A 257 -15.27 8.85 6.24
C ALA A 257 -16.25 7.72 5.87
N GLN A 258 -16.11 7.13 4.68
CA GLN A 258 -16.89 5.96 4.27
C GLN A 258 -16.54 4.72 5.10
N PHE A 259 -15.26 4.50 5.41
CA PHE A 259 -14.84 3.42 6.30
C PHE A 259 -15.39 3.59 7.72
N ASN A 260 -15.36 4.80 8.27
CA ASN A 260 -15.95 5.09 9.58
C ASN A 260 -17.46 4.83 9.60
N ALA A 261 -18.19 5.10 8.50
CA ALA A 261 -19.60 4.73 8.40
C ALA A 261 -19.79 3.21 8.42
N ILE A 262 -18.98 2.45 7.69
CA ILE A 262 -18.99 0.98 7.71
C ILE A 262 -18.68 0.44 9.11
N PHE A 263 -17.70 1.02 9.79
CA PHE A 263 -17.32 0.63 11.16
C PHE A 263 -18.46 0.91 12.12
N GLN A 264 -19.09 2.08 12.02
CA GLN A 264 -20.27 2.42 12.82
C GLN A 264 -21.42 1.42 12.61
N ASP A 265 -21.71 1.05 11.36
CA ASP A 265 -22.75 0.07 11.02
C ASP A 265 -22.46 -1.33 11.61
N GLN A 266 -21.18 -1.65 11.82
CA GLN A 266 -20.72 -2.90 12.43
C GLN A 266 -20.48 -2.79 13.94
N ALA A 267 -20.86 -1.67 14.57
CA ALA A 267 -20.60 -1.38 15.98
C ALA A 267 -19.11 -1.42 16.37
N LEU A 268 -18.22 -1.11 15.43
CA LEU A 268 -16.80 -0.90 15.63
C LEU A 268 -16.52 0.56 16.06
N PRO A 269 -15.45 0.82 16.85
CA PRO A 269 -14.99 2.18 17.11
C PRO A 269 -14.49 2.86 15.83
N GLN A 270 -14.57 4.18 15.72
CA GLN A 270 -13.98 4.87 14.57
C GLN A 270 -12.47 4.62 14.47
N LEU A 271 -11.93 4.72 13.26
CA LEU A 271 -10.53 4.40 12.96
C LEU A 271 -9.52 5.29 13.71
N GLY A 272 -9.70 6.61 13.71
CA GLY A 272 -8.75 7.54 14.35
C GLY A 272 -7.33 7.41 13.80
N PHE A 273 -6.32 7.13 14.62
CA PHE A 273 -5.00 6.74 14.13
C PHE A 273 -5.05 5.29 13.64
N TYR A 274 -4.70 5.07 12.37
CA TYR A 274 -4.75 3.74 11.78
C TYR A 274 -3.66 3.49 10.73
N ASN A 275 -2.53 4.20 10.80
CA ASN A 275 -1.37 3.89 9.95
C ASN A 275 -1.01 2.42 10.11
N ASP A 276 -0.93 1.93 11.35
CA ASP A 276 -0.68 0.52 11.65
C ASP A 276 -1.69 -0.42 11.00
N LEU A 277 -2.99 -0.11 11.05
CA LEU A 277 -4.02 -0.92 10.40
C LEU A 277 -3.86 -0.95 8.87
N LEU A 278 -3.33 0.10 8.23
CA LEU A 278 -3.02 0.10 6.80
C LEU A 278 -1.90 -0.91 6.47
N TYR A 279 -0.82 -0.91 7.25
CA TYR A 279 0.28 -1.87 7.07
C TYR A 279 -0.16 -3.31 7.41
N THR A 280 -0.97 -3.51 8.46
CA THR A 280 -1.58 -4.81 8.75
C THR A 280 -2.48 -5.26 7.60
N ALA A 281 -3.35 -4.39 7.09
CA ALA A 281 -4.22 -4.70 5.96
C ALA A 281 -3.41 -5.08 4.71
N ALA A 282 -2.30 -4.39 4.42
CA ALA A 282 -1.42 -4.74 3.31
C ALA A 282 -0.76 -6.11 3.49
N ALA A 283 -0.39 -6.49 4.71
CA ALA A 283 0.22 -7.79 5.00
C ALA A 283 -0.80 -8.94 4.90
N ILE A 284 -2.01 -8.79 5.45
CA ILE A 284 -3.02 -9.86 5.47
C ILE A 284 -3.87 -9.92 4.19
N ALA A 285 -4.03 -8.78 3.54
CA ALA A 285 -4.87 -8.58 2.37
C ALA A 285 -4.14 -7.72 1.33
N PRO A 286 -3.06 -8.22 0.69
CA PRO A 286 -2.25 -7.43 -0.25
C PRO A 286 -3.06 -6.77 -1.37
N ALA A 287 -4.18 -7.37 -1.82
CA ALA A 287 -5.06 -6.76 -2.82
C ALA A 287 -5.94 -5.62 -2.31
N ALA A 288 -5.90 -5.31 -1.01
CA ALA A 288 -6.48 -4.08 -0.45
C ALA A 288 -5.85 -2.82 -1.05
N PHE A 289 -4.65 -2.96 -1.60
CA PHE A 289 -3.96 -1.92 -2.35
C PHE A 289 -3.61 -2.42 -3.76
N ASN A 290 -3.88 -1.58 -4.76
CA ASN A 290 -3.36 -1.79 -6.11
C ASN A 290 -1.88 -1.40 -6.11
N ASP A 291 -1.04 -2.34 -6.53
CA ASP A 291 0.42 -2.23 -6.47
C ASP A 291 0.96 -1.43 -7.66
N VAL A 292 1.58 -0.28 -7.40
CA VAL A 292 2.08 0.60 -8.46
C VAL A 292 3.50 0.17 -8.80
N THR A 293 3.69 -0.52 -9.92
CA THR A 293 4.98 -1.12 -10.28
C THR A 293 5.65 -0.46 -11.50
N PHE A 294 5.17 0.72 -11.89
CA PHE A 294 5.64 1.43 -13.08
C PHE A 294 6.01 2.87 -12.76
N GLY A 295 7.16 3.30 -13.29
CA GLY A 295 7.58 4.70 -13.29
C GLY A 295 8.55 5.07 -12.17
N THR A 296 9.12 6.27 -12.29
CA THR A 296 10.15 6.80 -11.40
C THR A 296 9.91 8.28 -11.15
N ILE A 297 10.37 8.79 -10.00
CA ILE A 297 10.30 10.20 -9.61
C ILE A 297 11.68 10.89 -9.63
N ASN A 298 12.49 10.59 -10.65
CA ASN A 298 13.85 11.12 -10.81
C ASN A 298 13.89 12.62 -11.10
N THR A 299 14.06 13.42 -10.05
CA THR A 299 13.98 14.90 -10.10
C THR A 299 15.09 15.58 -9.29
N SER A 300 16.13 14.86 -8.88
CA SER A 300 17.27 15.45 -8.17
C SER A 300 18.22 16.15 -9.15
N TYR A 301 18.63 17.37 -8.80
CA TYR A 301 19.39 18.22 -9.71
C TYR A 301 20.23 19.30 -9.02
N TYR A 302 21.22 19.82 -9.75
CA TYR A 302 21.88 21.09 -9.47
C TYR A 302 21.43 22.16 -10.48
N SER A 303 21.43 23.43 -10.06
CA SER A 303 21.31 24.56 -10.98
C SER A 303 22.56 24.68 -11.85
N GLY A 304 22.38 25.05 -13.12
CA GLY A 304 23.43 25.11 -14.13
C GLY A 304 23.70 23.74 -14.76
N GLY A 305 24.06 23.72 -16.05
CA GLY A 305 24.43 22.48 -16.73
C GLY A 305 24.16 22.47 -18.22
N ALA A 306 24.20 21.27 -18.80
CA ALA A 306 23.94 21.04 -20.21
C ALA A 306 22.46 20.86 -20.55
N TYR A 307 21.61 20.64 -19.55
CA TYR A 307 20.16 20.54 -19.73
C TYR A 307 19.51 21.91 -19.57
N SER A 308 18.40 22.12 -20.29
CA SER A 308 17.65 23.37 -20.36
C SER A 308 16.17 23.12 -20.12
N VAL A 309 15.45 24.16 -19.71
CA VAL A 309 13.98 24.12 -19.58
C VAL A 309 13.34 24.84 -20.76
N GLN A 310 12.32 24.23 -21.37
CA GLN A 310 11.65 24.75 -22.55
C GLN A 310 11.05 26.15 -22.28
N GLY A 311 11.49 27.13 -23.07
CA GLY A 311 10.96 28.50 -22.95
C GLY A 311 11.51 29.30 -21.77
N GLU A 312 12.49 28.75 -21.03
CA GLU A 312 13.10 29.40 -19.88
C GLU A 312 14.62 29.56 -20.06
N SER A 313 15.23 30.46 -19.27
CA SER A 313 16.70 30.59 -19.22
C SER A 313 17.35 29.64 -18.21
N GLU A 314 16.55 28.84 -17.51
CA GLU A 314 17.03 27.86 -16.54
C GLU A 314 17.84 26.77 -17.25
N THR A 315 18.97 26.44 -16.65
CA THR A 315 19.76 25.24 -16.99
C THR A 315 20.00 24.43 -15.74
N PHE A 316 20.17 23.13 -15.90
CA PHE A 316 20.32 22.21 -14.77
C PHE A 316 21.21 21.01 -15.11
N THR A 317 21.62 20.30 -14.07
CA THR A 317 22.35 19.04 -14.14
C THR A 317 21.60 18.01 -13.29
N PRO A 318 20.94 16.99 -13.90
CA PRO A 318 20.37 15.87 -13.16
C PRO A 318 21.45 15.12 -12.39
N THR A 319 21.17 14.69 -11.17
CA THR A 319 22.10 13.87 -10.37
C THR A 319 21.74 12.39 -10.34
N GLY A 320 20.48 12.05 -10.60
CA GLY A 320 20.01 10.67 -10.71
C GLY A 320 19.66 10.00 -9.39
N PHE A 321 19.77 10.69 -8.25
CA PHE A 321 19.24 10.20 -6.98
C PHE A 321 17.70 10.23 -7.04
N ALA A 322 17.09 9.05 -7.02
CA ALA A 322 15.69 8.87 -7.32
C ALA A 322 15.11 7.64 -6.62
N TYR A 323 13.81 7.45 -6.83
CA TYR A 323 13.07 6.28 -6.42
C TYR A 323 12.28 5.76 -7.61
N GLU A 324 12.09 4.45 -7.66
CA GLU A 324 11.35 3.73 -8.68
C GLU A 324 10.23 2.94 -8.02
N ALA A 325 9.07 2.93 -8.67
CA ALA A 325 7.92 2.18 -8.22
C ALA A 325 8.17 0.68 -8.42
N GLY A 326 7.78 -0.17 -7.48
CA GLY A 326 8.19 -1.58 -7.43
C GLY A 326 7.16 -2.47 -6.78
N GLU A 327 7.42 -3.78 -6.71
CA GLU A 327 6.50 -4.70 -6.03
C GLU A 327 6.42 -4.40 -4.52
N GLY A 328 5.19 -4.29 -4.01
CA GLY A 328 4.94 -4.07 -2.59
C GLY A 328 5.14 -2.61 -2.17
N TYR A 329 5.68 -2.39 -0.97
CA TYR A 329 5.92 -1.03 -0.51
C TYR A 329 7.11 -0.42 -1.25
N ASP A 330 6.91 0.76 -1.84
CA ASP A 330 7.99 1.55 -2.43
C ASP A 330 7.99 3.02 -1.96
N LEU A 331 9.09 3.73 -2.24
CA LEU A 331 9.27 5.14 -1.87
C LEU A 331 8.68 6.12 -2.89
N VAL A 332 7.72 5.68 -3.70
CA VAL A 332 7.03 6.47 -4.72
C VAL A 332 5.53 6.51 -4.43
N SER A 333 4.93 5.35 -4.17
CA SER A 333 3.50 5.11 -4.00
C SER A 333 3.13 4.50 -2.65
N GLY A 334 4.13 4.17 -1.80
CA GLY A 334 3.90 3.57 -0.50
C GLY A 334 3.34 2.16 -0.65
N LEU A 335 2.26 1.85 0.08
CA LEU A 335 1.53 0.58 -0.07
C LEU A 335 0.74 0.48 -1.39
N GLY A 336 0.66 1.56 -2.18
CA GLY A 336 -0.12 1.65 -3.41
C GLY A 336 -1.45 2.41 -3.25
N THR A 337 -2.36 2.24 -4.21
CA THR A 337 -3.66 2.94 -4.22
C THR A 337 -4.79 2.09 -3.67
N PRO A 338 -5.85 2.66 -3.08
CA PRO A 338 -6.83 1.84 -2.36
C PRO A 338 -7.73 1.06 -3.31
N ASN A 339 -7.80 -0.26 -3.11
CA ASN A 339 -8.99 -1.00 -3.48
C ASN A 339 -10.03 -0.84 -2.37
N ALA A 340 -10.87 0.19 -2.46
CA ALA A 340 -11.76 0.60 -1.37
C ALA A 340 -12.62 -0.54 -0.78
N THR A 341 -13.10 -1.46 -1.61
CA THR A 341 -13.93 -2.59 -1.14
C THR A 341 -13.10 -3.62 -0.38
N LEU A 342 -11.95 -4.00 -0.92
CA LEU A 342 -11.08 -4.99 -0.27
C LEU A 342 -10.42 -4.40 0.98
N LEU A 343 -10.03 -3.12 0.94
CA LEU A 343 -9.49 -2.41 2.09
C LEU A 343 -10.51 -2.26 3.23
N ALA A 344 -11.76 -1.89 2.93
CA ALA A 344 -12.81 -1.84 3.95
C ALA A 344 -13.01 -3.20 4.64
N ARG A 345 -13.02 -4.29 3.87
CA ARG A 345 -13.12 -5.66 4.40
C ARG A 345 -11.92 -6.02 5.28
N ALA A 346 -10.71 -5.71 4.82
CA ALA A 346 -9.49 -5.98 5.57
C ALA A 346 -9.46 -5.20 6.89
N LEU A 347 -9.73 -3.89 6.85
CA LEU A 347 -9.78 -3.04 8.04
C LEU A 347 -10.86 -3.52 9.03
N SER A 348 -12.06 -3.84 8.54
CA SER A 348 -13.10 -4.42 9.40
C SER A 348 -12.65 -5.76 9.99
N ALA A 349 -12.02 -6.65 9.22
CA ALA A 349 -11.54 -7.94 9.73
C ALA A 349 -10.50 -7.77 10.85
N VAL A 350 -9.55 -6.83 10.69
CA VAL A 350 -8.57 -6.49 11.73
C VAL A 350 -9.25 -5.94 12.98
N ALA A 351 -10.17 -5.01 12.80
CA ALA A 351 -10.88 -4.43 13.93
C ALA A 351 -11.74 -5.49 14.65
N HIS A 352 -12.36 -6.42 13.90
CA HIS A 352 -13.12 -7.52 14.49
C HIS A 352 -12.25 -8.47 15.30
N SER A 353 -11.08 -8.85 14.77
CA SER A 353 -10.15 -9.72 15.49
C SER A 353 -9.67 -9.08 16.79
N GLN A 354 -9.38 -7.78 16.77
CA GLN A 354 -8.93 -7.05 17.96
C GLN A 354 -10.02 -6.85 19.01
N MET A 355 -11.26 -6.58 18.58
CA MET A 355 -12.35 -6.19 19.48
C MET A 355 -13.11 -7.39 20.07
N TRP A 356 -13.30 -8.46 19.31
CA TRP A 356 -14.14 -9.60 19.72
C TRP A 356 -13.40 -10.92 19.83
N PHE A 357 -12.21 -11.02 19.24
CA PHE A 357 -11.41 -12.25 19.26
C PHE A 357 -9.97 -12.06 19.77
N PRO A 358 -9.71 -11.19 20.78
CA PRO A 358 -8.35 -10.89 21.24
C PRO A 358 -7.64 -12.11 21.85
N ASP A 359 -8.41 -13.09 22.34
CA ASP A 359 -7.90 -14.28 23.00
C ASP A 359 -7.65 -15.45 22.03
N VAL A 360 -7.93 -15.28 20.73
CA VAL A 360 -7.60 -16.30 19.73
C VAL A 360 -6.08 -16.40 19.64
N PRO A 361 -5.48 -17.59 19.89
CA PRO A 361 -4.05 -17.75 19.83
C PRO A 361 -3.51 -17.45 18.44
N GLN A 362 -2.37 -16.76 18.38
CA GLN A 362 -1.58 -16.62 17.16
C GLN A 362 -1.27 -18.00 16.55
N VAL A 363 -1.15 -18.07 15.22
CA VAL A 363 -0.78 -19.30 14.52
C VAL A 363 0.52 -19.90 15.06
N LEU A 364 1.51 -19.07 15.34
CA LEU A 364 2.73 -19.37 16.06
C LEU A 364 3.11 -18.14 16.88
N THR A 365 3.79 -18.36 18.00
CA THR A 365 4.33 -17.29 18.86
C THR A 365 5.86 -17.36 18.86
N SER A 366 6.55 -16.23 18.93
CA SER A 366 8.00 -16.20 19.11
C SER A 366 8.41 -16.88 20.42
N ASP A 367 9.52 -17.62 20.40
CA ASP A 367 10.13 -18.22 21.59
C ASP A 367 11.01 -17.26 22.41
N GLY A 368 11.07 -15.98 21.99
CA GLY A 368 11.95 -14.96 22.56
C GLY A 368 13.35 -14.90 21.93
N GLY A 369 13.62 -15.75 20.94
CA GLY A 369 14.78 -15.70 20.05
C GLY A 369 14.34 -15.61 18.59
N THR A 370 14.99 -16.39 17.72
CA THR A 370 14.65 -16.50 16.29
C THR A 370 13.73 -17.69 16.00
N GLY A 371 13.22 -18.37 17.02
CA GLY A 371 12.40 -19.56 16.91
C GLY A 371 10.92 -19.28 17.11
N TRP A 372 10.10 -20.22 16.65
CA TRP A 372 8.64 -20.17 16.77
C TRP A 372 8.14 -21.36 17.56
N ILE A 373 7.05 -21.20 18.31
CA ILE A 373 6.38 -22.28 19.01
C ILE A 373 4.87 -22.27 18.71
N SER A 374 4.27 -23.46 18.77
CA SER A 374 2.83 -23.59 18.86
C SER A 374 2.39 -23.32 20.30
N SER A 375 1.57 -22.31 20.56
CA SER A 375 1.09 -22.00 21.92
C SER A 375 -0.06 -22.91 22.38
N VAL A 376 -0.67 -23.63 21.45
CA VAL A 376 -1.81 -24.54 21.65
C VAL A 376 -1.61 -25.84 20.88
N ASP A 377 -2.45 -26.84 21.15
CA ASP A 377 -2.56 -28.01 20.28
C ASP A 377 -3.28 -27.60 18.98
N GLN A 378 -2.66 -27.83 17.82
CA GLN A 378 -3.23 -27.45 16.53
C GLN A 378 -2.64 -28.25 15.37
N ASN A 379 -3.29 -28.15 14.21
CA ASN A 379 -2.73 -28.59 12.93
C ASN A 379 -2.27 -27.36 12.16
N LEU A 380 -1.14 -27.48 11.46
CA LEU A 380 -0.65 -26.46 10.53
C LEU A 380 -0.49 -27.06 9.12
N LEU A 381 -0.74 -26.22 8.13
CA LEU A 381 -0.42 -26.44 6.73
C LEU A 381 0.85 -25.66 6.39
N PHE A 382 1.74 -26.29 5.63
CA PHE A 382 2.96 -25.69 5.11
C PHE A 382 2.92 -25.81 3.60
N GLN A 383 2.97 -24.69 2.90
CA GLN A 383 2.95 -24.67 1.44
C GLN A 383 4.10 -23.81 0.90
N PRO A 384 5.04 -24.40 0.15
CA PRO A 384 6.16 -23.66 -0.40
C PRO A 384 5.77 -22.93 -1.70
N SER A 385 6.35 -21.75 -1.90
CA SER A 385 6.41 -21.03 -3.18
C SER A 385 7.88 -20.82 -3.52
N LEU A 386 8.43 -21.65 -4.40
CA LEU A 386 9.86 -21.67 -4.72
C LEU A 386 10.12 -21.13 -6.13
N THR A 387 11.16 -20.32 -6.30
CA THR A 387 11.58 -19.79 -7.61
C THR A 387 12.56 -20.68 -8.35
N SER A 388 13.15 -21.66 -7.66
CA SER A 388 14.03 -22.66 -8.24
C SER A 388 13.84 -24.01 -7.54
N GLU A 389 14.47 -25.07 -8.07
CA GLU A 389 14.46 -26.39 -7.43
C GLU A 389 15.32 -26.34 -6.17
N LEU A 390 14.67 -26.37 -5.01
CA LEU A 390 15.28 -26.27 -3.70
C LEU A 390 14.58 -27.22 -2.74
N ASP A 391 15.38 -27.97 -1.97
CA ASP A 391 14.85 -28.72 -0.82
C ASP A 391 14.42 -27.73 0.27
N TRP A 392 13.34 -28.06 0.96
CA TRP A 392 12.90 -27.32 2.15
C TRP A 392 12.53 -28.31 3.25
N SER A 393 12.60 -27.86 4.50
CA SER A 393 12.29 -28.72 5.63
C SER A 393 11.60 -27.98 6.74
N VAL A 394 10.85 -28.75 7.54
CA VAL A 394 10.16 -28.26 8.73
C VAL A 394 10.65 -29.02 9.94
N SER A 395 11.20 -28.31 10.91
CA SER A 395 11.53 -28.83 12.23
C SER A 395 10.33 -28.69 13.16
N LEU A 396 9.88 -29.79 13.75
CA LEU A 396 8.72 -29.87 14.64
C LEU A 396 9.16 -30.52 15.97
N GLY A 397 9.55 -29.72 16.95
CA GLY A 397 10.16 -30.21 18.19
C GLY A 397 11.51 -30.87 17.92
N THR A 398 11.61 -32.20 18.12
CA THR A 398 12.83 -32.97 17.84
C THR A 398 12.81 -33.68 16.49
N GLY A 399 11.68 -33.66 15.77
CA GLY A 399 11.53 -34.25 14.45
C GLY A 399 11.81 -33.23 13.34
N VAL A 400 12.34 -33.70 12.21
CA VAL A 400 12.48 -32.92 10.98
C VAL A 400 11.77 -33.65 9.85
N LEU A 401 10.98 -32.90 9.08
CA LEU A 401 10.32 -33.35 7.86
C LEU A 401 11.03 -32.69 6.68
N ASP A 402 11.83 -33.46 5.95
CA ASP A 402 12.50 -33.00 4.72
C ASP A 402 11.61 -33.25 3.51
N VAL A 403 11.50 -32.24 2.64
CA VAL A 403 10.67 -32.27 1.44
C VAL A 403 11.45 -31.72 0.26
N SER A 404 11.53 -32.49 -0.82
CA SER A 404 12.07 -31.98 -2.09
C SER A 404 11.09 -31.01 -2.72
N GLY A 405 11.51 -29.77 -2.97
CA GLY A 405 10.67 -28.72 -3.53
C GLY A 405 10.93 -28.48 -5.02
N SER A 406 9.86 -28.53 -5.82
CA SER A 406 9.90 -28.05 -7.21
C SER A 406 9.49 -26.58 -7.28
N PRO A 407 10.01 -25.82 -8.26
CA PRO A 407 9.61 -24.43 -8.44
C PRO A 407 8.11 -24.32 -8.74
N SER A 408 7.48 -23.32 -8.13
CA SER A 408 6.11 -22.92 -8.45
C SER A 408 6.09 -22.26 -9.83
N GLY A 409 4.92 -22.28 -10.48
CA GLY A 409 4.74 -21.58 -11.75
C GLY A 409 4.99 -20.09 -11.54
N SER A 410 5.64 -19.42 -12.50
CA SER A 410 5.99 -18.00 -12.38
C SER A 410 4.78 -17.08 -12.16
N TYR A 411 3.59 -17.54 -12.53
CA TYR A 411 2.32 -16.83 -12.35
C TYR A 411 1.31 -17.64 -11.51
N ALA A 412 1.82 -18.51 -10.64
CA ALA A 412 0.99 -19.28 -9.72
C ALA A 412 0.16 -18.37 -8.82
N TRP A 413 -1.04 -18.84 -8.45
CA TRP A 413 -1.96 -18.06 -7.62
C TRP A 413 -1.31 -17.61 -6.31
N THR A 414 -1.18 -16.30 -6.17
CA THR A 414 -0.78 -15.63 -4.93
C THR A 414 -2.00 -15.19 -4.12
N SER A 415 -1.80 -14.84 -2.85
CA SER A 415 -2.84 -14.21 -2.03
C SER A 415 -3.41 -12.95 -2.68
N ARG A 416 -2.57 -12.16 -3.35
CA ARG A 416 -2.98 -10.97 -4.11
C ARG A 416 -3.93 -11.33 -5.24
N LEU A 417 -3.55 -12.24 -6.16
CA LEU A 417 -4.42 -12.63 -7.28
C LEU A 417 -5.74 -13.25 -6.77
N ALA A 418 -5.66 -14.09 -5.75
CA ALA A 418 -6.84 -14.72 -5.15
C ALA A 418 -7.82 -13.66 -4.63
N GLN A 419 -7.33 -12.65 -3.90
CA GLN A 419 -8.15 -11.57 -3.36
C GLN A 419 -8.67 -10.63 -4.46
N GLN A 420 -7.87 -10.31 -5.48
CA GLN A 420 -8.32 -9.51 -6.63
C GLN A 420 -9.47 -10.18 -7.37
N SER A 421 -9.45 -11.51 -7.47
CA SER A 421 -10.53 -12.29 -8.09
C SER A 421 -11.87 -12.24 -7.33
N LEU A 422 -11.89 -11.72 -6.10
CA LEU A 422 -13.12 -11.54 -5.31
C LEU A 422 -13.91 -10.28 -5.68
N GLN A 423 -13.35 -9.42 -6.53
CA GLN A 423 -14.03 -8.25 -7.03
C GLN A 423 -15.13 -8.65 -8.02
N ALA A 424 -16.25 -7.94 -7.98
CA ALA A 424 -17.45 -8.32 -8.75
C ALA A 424 -17.26 -8.19 -10.27
N ASP A 425 -16.33 -7.35 -10.70
CA ASP A 425 -15.99 -7.06 -12.09
C ASP A 425 -14.71 -7.79 -12.56
N PHE A 426 -14.11 -8.66 -11.73
CA PHE A 426 -12.92 -9.40 -12.12
C PHE A 426 -13.22 -10.46 -13.19
N SER A 427 -12.50 -10.40 -14.30
CA SER A 427 -12.76 -11.21 -15.48
C SER A 427 -12.41 -12.68 -15.28
N ALA A 428 -13.35 -13.55 -15.66
CA ALA A 428 -13.11 -14.99 -15.74
C ALA A 428 -12.03 -15.37 -16.76
N GLU A 429 -11.74 -14.51 -17.74
CA GLU A 429 -10.67 -14.72 -18.72
C GLU A 429 -9.29 -14.61 -18.05
N ILE A 430 -9.10 -13.62 -17.19
CA ILE A 430 -7.85 -13.47 -16.40
C ILE A 430 -7.67 -14.67 -15.47
N VAL A 431 -8.76 -15.09 -14.84
CA VAL A 431 -8.78 -16.30 -14.01
C VAL A 431 -8.33 -17.53 -14.80
N THR A 432 -8.83 -17.70 -16.03
CA THR A 432 -8.48 -18.81 -16.90
C THR A 432 -7.03 -18.72 -17.39
N LEU A 433 -6.54 -17.50 -17.65
CA LEU A 433 -5.18 -17.23 -18.11
C LEU A 433 -4.12 -17.71 -17.10
N PHE A 434 -4.39 -17.52 -15.81
CA PHE A 434 -3.50 -17.93 -14.71
C PHE A 434 -3.88 -19.26 -14.07
N ASP A 435 -4.80 -20.01 -14.68
CA ASP A 435 -5.14 -21.35 -14.21
C ASP A 435 -4.02 -22.36 -14.54
N SER A 436 -4.04 -23.52 -13.87
CA SER A 436 -3.12 -24.65 -14.11
C SER A 436 -1.63 -24.37 -13.84
N GLN A 437 -1.29 -23.22 -13.26
CA GLN A 437 0.07 -22.94 -12.79
C GLN A 437 0.43 -23.88 -11.63
N SER A 438 1.64 -24.44 -11.66
CA SER A 438 2.09 -25.35 -10.61
C SER A 438 2.21 -24.63 -9.27
N GLN A 439 1.80 -25.31 -8.21
CA GLN A 439 1.91 -24.84 -6.83
C GLN A 439 2.75 -25.83 -6.04
N GLY A 440 3.42 -25.34 -4.99
CA GLY A 440 4.07 -26.22 -4.03
C GLY A 440 3.10 -27.19 -3.37
N GLY A 441 3.58 -28.41 -3.11
CA GLY A 441 2.80 -29.42 -2.39
C GLY A 441 2.55 -29.00 -0.95
N VAL A 442 1.34 -29.23 -0.47
CA VAL A 442 0.96 -28.90 0.92
C VAL A 442 1.34 -30.04 1.85
N LEU A 443 2.12 -29.72 2.87
CA LEU A 443 2.39 -30.60 4.01
C LEU A 443 1.44 -30.22 5.15
N GLN A 444 0.93 -31.21 5.87
CA GLN A 444 0.17 -30.99 7.10
C GLN A 444 0.91 -31.65 8.27
N ALA A 445 0.96 -30.97 9.41
CA ALA A 445 1.48 -31.54 10.64
C ALA A 445 0.65 -31.14 11.86
N GLU A 446 0.55 -32.07 12.81
CA GLU A 446 -0.04 -31.86 14.13
C GLU A 446 1.06 -31.41 15.10
N LEU A 447 0.73 -30.41 15.91
CA LEU A 447 1.61 -29.78 16.88
C LEU A 447 0.97 -29.77 18.25
N GLY A 448 1.74 -30.18 19.25
CA GLY A 448 1.38 -29.98 20.65
C GLY A 448 1.72 -28.58 21.15
N ALA A 449 1.01 -28.13 22.19
CA ALA A 449 1.33 -26.89 22.88
C ALA A 449 2.78 -26.89 23.41
N GLY A 450 3.51 -25.81 23.16
CA GLY A 450 4.93 -25.63 23.50
C GLY A 450 5.90 -26.26 22.50
N GLN A 451 5.43 -26.92 21.43
CA GLN A 451 6.30 -27.53 20.43
C GLN A 451 6.91 -26.46 19.52
N GLY A 452 8.24 -26.52 19.34
CA GLY A 452 8.98 -25.62 18.46
C GLY A 452 8.75 -25.91 16.98
N VAL A 453 8.73 -24.85 16.17
CA VAL A 453 8.55 -24.86 14.72
C VAL A 453 9.70 -24.09 14.09
N GLY A 454 10.38 -24.71 13.13
CA GLY A 454 11.39 -24.07 12.30
C GLY A 454 11.16 -24.44 10.84
N VAL A 455 11.41 -23.48 9.95
CA VAL A 455 11.31 -23.70 8.50
C VAL A 455 12.64 -23.34 7.86
N PHE A 456 13.10 -24.19 6.96
CA PHE A 456 14.38 -24.03 6.27
C PHE A 456 14.16 -24.18 4.76
N ILE A 457 14.77 -23.29 3.96
CA ILE A 457 14.70 -23.31 2.50
C ILE A 457 16.14 -23.41 1.97
N GLY A 458 16.42 -24.38 1.11
CA GLY A 458 17.78 -24.68 0.64
C GLY A 458 18.74 -25.08 1.78
N GLY A 459 18.21 -25.52 2.92
CA GLY A 459 18.96 -25.81 4.15
C GLY A 459 19.39 -24.57 4.95
N ALA A 460 19.04 -23.36 4.52
CA ALA A 460 19.25 -22.12 5.27
C ALA A 460 18.05 -21.82 6.18
N ALA A 461 18.29 -21.05 7.25
CA ALA A 461 17.21 -20.48 8.04
C ALA A 461 16.38 -19.52 7.17
N THR A 462 15.20 -19.15 7.66
CA THR A 462 14.29 -18.26 6.95
C THR A 462 14.03 -17.01 7.78
N ASP A 463 13.61 -15.94 7.11
CA ASP A 463 13.16 -14.69 7.73
C ASP A 463 11.62 -14.58 7.71
N GLN A 464 11.04 -13.89 8.69
CA GLN A 464 9.58 -13.72 8.82
C GLN A 464 9.23 -12.24 9.01
N PRO A 465 9.50 -11.38 8.02
CA PRO A 465 9.46 -9.92 8.16
C PRO A 465 8.10 -9.36 8.62
N GLN A 466 7.01 -10.08 8.37
CA GLN A 466 5.64 -9.63 8.64
C GLN A 466 4.92 -10.44 9.72
N ALA A 467 5.61 -11.36 10.41
CA ALA A 467 4.95 -12.27 11.35
C ALA A 467 4.20 -11.54 12.48
N ASP A 468 4.72 -10.43 12.98
CA ASP A 468 4.07 -9.61 14.00
C ASP A 468 2.70 -9.08 13.54
N LEU A 469 2.52 -8.89 12.22
CA LEU A 469 1.26 -8.43 11.63
C LEU A 469 0.36 -9.59 11.21
N THR A 470 0.90 -10.73 10.76
CA THR A 470 0.09 -11.81 10.17
C THR A 470 -0.27 -12.93 11.16
N ALA A 471 0.51 -13.12 12.23
CA ALA A 471 0.36 -14.29 13.11
C ALA A 471 -1.01 -14.34 13.81
N HIS A 472 -1.57 -13.18 14.16
CA HIS A 472 -2.93 -13.06 14.69
C HIS A 472 -4.03 -13.34 13.67
N HIS A 473 -3.69 -13.32 12.38
CA HIS A 473 -4.60 -13.55 11.26
C HIS A 473 -4.43 -14.95 10.65
N GLY A 474 -3.82 -15.87 11.42
CA GLY A 474 -3.87 -17.29 11.14
C GLY A 474 -2.77 -17.83 10.21
N PHE A 475 -1.79 -16.99 9.84
CA PHE A 475 -0.66 -17.41 9.01
C PHE A 475 0.63 -16.64 9.27
N ILE A 476 1.77 -17.23 8.90
CA ILE A 476 3.10 -16.59 8.82
C ILE A 476 3.77 -17.10 7.55
N ASP A 477 4.42 -16.19 6.83
CA ASP A 477 5.27 -16.52 5.70
C ASP A 477 6.75 -16.55 6.12
N PHE A 478 7.43 -17.63 5.77
CA PHE A 478 8.86 -17.85 6.03
C PHE A 478 9.61 -17.71 4.71
N PHE A 479 10.41 -16.66 4.56
CA PHE A 479 11.12 -16.32 3.33
C PHE A 479 12.57 -16.77 3.37
N SER A 480 13.14 -17.11 2.21
CA SER A 480 14.59 -17.23 2.04
C SER A 480 15.27 -15.88 2.27
N ASP A 481 16.58 -15.89 2.58
CA ASP A 481 17.38 -14.68 2.84
C ASP A 481 17.28 -13.62 1.72
N ASP A 482 17.07 -14.05 0.47
CA ASP A 482 16.91 -13.16 -0.70
C ASP A 482 15.45 -12.74 -0.95
N GLY A 483 14.50 -13.24 -0.15
CA GLY A 483 13.07 -13.01 -0.29
C GLY A 483 12.41 -13.71 -1.47
N ALA A 484 13.18 -14.46 -2.29
CA ALA A 484 12.68 -14.98 -3.57
C ALA A 484 11.80 -16.21 -3.42
N SER A 485 12.01 -17.02 -2.38
CA SER A 485 11.21 -18.22 -2.09
C SER A 485 10.58 -18.10 -0.70
N SER A 486 9.43 -18.74 -0.51
CA SER A 486 8.76 -18.74 0.79
C SER A 486 8.10 -20.07 1.12
N VAL A 487 7.77 -20.27 2.39
CA VAL A 487 6.84 -21.28 2.87
C VAL A 487 5.76 -20.59 3.68
N HIS A 488 4.53 -20.70 3.18
CA HIS A 488 3.34 -20.21 3.86
C HIS A 488 2.92 -21.22 4.93
N VAL A 489 2.89 -20.78 6.19
CA VAL A 489 2.46 -21.60 7.33
C VAL A 489 1.14 -21.06 7.84
N ALA A 490 0.09 -21.86 7.73
CA ALA A 490 -1.26 -21.43 8.08
C ALA A 490 -2.03 -22.49 8.86
N ARG A 491 -3.02 -22.06 9.62
CA ARG A 491 -4.01 -22.98 10.19
C ARG A 491 -4.90 -23.51 9.06
N PRO A 492 -5.26 -24.82 9.03
CA PRO A 492 -6.30 -25.32 8.15
C PRO A 492 -7.64 -24.70 8.59
N VAL A 493 -8.02 -23.59 7.97
CA VAL A 493 -9.19 -22.82 8.39
C VAL A 493 -10.42 -23.24 7.60
N ALA A 494 -11.43 -23.73 8.32
CA ALA A 494 -12.83 -23.50 8.02
C ALA A 494 -13.42 -22.76 9.24
N VAL A 495 -13.31 -21.42 9.24
CA VAL A 495 -13.82 -20.58 10.33
C VAL A 495 -15.10 -19.91 9.84
N ALA A 496 -16.23 -20.37 10.36
CA ALA A 496 -17.49 -19.65 10.32
C ALA A 496 -17.71 -19.04 11.72
N GLU A 497 -16.99 -17.96 12.02
CA GLU A 497 -17.15 -17.21 13.27
C GLU A 497 -17.94 -15.94 13.00
N THR A 498 -18.95 -15.70 13.83
CA THR A 498 -19.85 -14.55 13.70
C THR A 498 -19.44 -13.47 14.71
N ALA A 499 -19.24 -12.26 14.23
CA ALA A 499 -19.06 -11.10 15.08
C ALA A 499 -20.22 -10.99 16.10
N GLY A 500 -19.90 -10.84 17.39
CA GLY A 500 -20.89 -10.67 18.45
C GLY A 500 -21.53 -11.96 18.98
N GLY A 501 -21.03 -13.15 18.62
CA GLY A 501 -21.44 -14.43 19.23
C GLY A 501 -22.91 -14.79 19.03
N GLN A 502 -23.51 -14.38 17.91
CA GLN A 502 -24.91 -14.67 17.59
C GLN A 502 -25.03 -16.07 16.98
N ASP A 503 -25.88 -16.90 17.58
CA ASP A 503 -26.33 -18.15 16.97
C ASP A 503 -27.31 -17.81 15.81
N ASP A 504 -27.26 -18.55 14.69
CA ASP A 504 -28.12 -18.43 13.48
C ASP A 504 -27.75 -17.43 12.36
N GLN A 505 -26.47 -17.10 12.17
CA GLN A 505 -26.03 -16.35 10.97
C GLN A 505 -25.71 -17.28 9.78
N THR A 506 -26.04 -16.83 8.56
CA THR A 506 -25.67 -17.55 7.33
C THR A 506 -24.24 -17.21 6.92
N ALA A 507 -23.31 -18.15 7.08
CA ALA A 507 -21.95 -18.02 6.54
C ALA A 507 -21.90 -18.50 5.08
N VAL A 508 -21.43 -17.65 4.17
CA VAL A 508 -21.19 -18.03 2.77
C VAL A 508 -19.75 -18.50 2.65
N VAL A 509 -19.53 -19.81 2.76
CA VAL A 509 -18.22 -20.42 2.48
C VAL A 509 -18.06 -20.54 0.97
N ARG A 510 -17.17 -19.73 0.38
CA ARG A 510 -16.81 -19.83 -1.05
C ARG A 510 -15.56 -20.68 -1.17
N LEU A 511 -15.75 -21.97 -1.41
CA LEU A 511 -14.67 -22.87 -1.78
C LEU A 511 -14.51 -22.79 -3.30
N ARG A 512 -13.31 -22.40 -3.76
CA ARG A 512 -12.95 -22.56 -5.16
C ARG A 512 -12.30 -23.93 -5.32
N GLN A 513 -12.95 -24.81 -6.08
CA GLN A 513 -12.25 -25.92 -6.68
C GLN A 513 -11.48 -25.35 -7.89
N ASN A 514 -10.15 -25.25 -7.79
CA ASN A 514 -9.32 -25.07 -8.97
C ASN A 514 -9.27 -26.42 -9.69
N GLY A 515 -10.33 -26.70 -10.43
CA GLY A 515 -10.42 -27.80 -11.36
C GLY A 515 -10.69 -27.21 -12.72
N THR A 516 -9.99 -27.73 -13.73
CA THR A 516 -10.39 -27.69 -15.12
C THR A 516 -11.92 -27.76 -15.25
N ASN A 517 -12.48 -27.12 -16.28
CA ASN A 517 -13.83 -27.43 -16.75
C ASN A 517 -13.84 -28.85 -17.36
N ASP A 518 -13.46 -29.83 -16.55
CA ASP A 518 -13.48 -31.24 -16.83
C ASP A 518 -14.45 -31.84 -15.82
N LEU A 519 -15.55 -32.37 -16.34
CA LEU A 519 -16.61 -33.04 -15.56
C LEU A 519 -16.10 -34.28 -14.80
N SER A 520 -14.81 -34.61 -14.88
CA SER A 520 -14.18 -35.64 -14.07
C SER A 520 -13.45 -35.03 -12.87
N VAL A 521 -14.13 -34.97 -11.74
CA VAL A 521 -13.46 -35.05 -10.43
C VAL A 521 -12.82 -36.44 -10.36
N GLN A 522 -11.50 -36.53 -10.51
CA GLN A 522 -10.78 -37.76 -10.18
C GLN A 522 -10.40 -37.70 -8.70
N PHE A 523 -10.95 -38.66 -7.94
CA PHE A 523 -10.68 -38.90 -6.52
C PHE A 523 -9.38 -39.67 -6.30
#